data_AF-A0AAV5N0W0-F1
#
_entry.id   AF-A0AAV5N0W0-F1
#
_cell.length_a   1.000
_cell.length_b   1.000
_cell.length_c   1.000
_cell.angle_alpha   90.00
_cell.angle_beta   90.00
_cell.angle_gamma   90.00
#
_symmetry.space_group_name_H-M   'P 1'
#
loop_
_entity.id
_entity.type
_entity.pdbx_description
1 polymer ?
#
loop_
_entity_poly.entity_id
_entity_poly.type
_entity_poly.pdbx_seq_one_letter_code
_entity_poly.pdbx_strand_id
1 'polypeptide(L)'
;MKCLHVNNTARFILFAALSLSPLFGYAAIERTQFIHYDMTTSERNVYDLTFIPQPQETVIVVNRPDDATPLLTAAVTHCVVKKSDTVAFGLAKFNTQSKGADARLSRFINFVKEHSLRTHLQPIDQQRQLLLLNDVNGIITLDYPLSVMGDKECAPE
;
A
#
# COMPACT_ATOMS: atom_id res chain seq x y z
N MET A 1 -11.09 -53.44 38.66
CA MET A 1 -10.59 -52.36 37.79
C MET A 1 -11.74 -51.40 37.54
N LYS A 2 -11.64 -50.13 37.94
CA LYS A 2 -12.69 -49.12 37.77
C LYS A 2 -12.46 -48.45 36.41
N CYS A 3 -13.34 -48.72 35.44
CA CYS A 3 -13.32 -48.01 34.16
C CYS A 3 -13.87 -46.59 34.38
N LEU A 4 -13.05 -45.56 34.18
CA LEU A 4 -13.51 -44.18 34.19
C LEU A 4 -14.44 -43.94 33.01
N HIS A 5 -15.63 -43.42 33.31
CA HIS A 5 -16.58 -42.92 32.33
C HIS A 5 -16.00 -41.63 31.73
N VAL A 6 -15.36 -41.73 30.55
CA VAL A 6 -14.90 -40.56 29.81
C VAL A 6 -16.14 -39.82 29.32
N ASN A 7 -16.39 -38.70 29.98
CA ASN A 7 -17.56 -37.84 29.82
C ASN A 7 -17.64 -37.28 28.38
N ASN A 8 -18.81 -37.40 27.76
CA ASN A 8 -19.09 -36.98 26.38
C ASN A 8 -18.89 -35.45 26.17
N THR A 9 -18.78 -34.70 27.26
CA THR A 9 -18.48 -33.26 27.30
C THR A 9 -17.11 -32.90 26.72
N ALA A 10 -16.10 -33.77 26.86
CA ALA A 10 -14.76 -33.50 26.33
C ALA A 10 -14.74 -33.44 24.79
N ARG A 11 -15.63 -34.18 24.12
CA ARG A 11 -15.77 -34.16 22.66
C ARG A 11 -16.44 -32.89 22.14
N PHE A 12 -17.41 -32.34 22.88
CA PHE A 12 -18.07 -31.08 22.51
C PHE A 12 -17.14 -29.87 22.67
N ILE A 13 -16.25 -29.86 23.67
CA ILE A 13 -15.27 -28.79 23.87
C ILE A 13 -14.26 -28.76 22.71
N LEU A 14 -13.84 -29.92 22.20
CA LEU A 14 -12.90 -29.99 21.07
C LEU A 14 -13.52 -29.48 19.76
N PHE A 15 -14.80 -29.79 19.51
CA PHE A 15 -15.53 -29.28 18.33
C PHE A 15 -15.81 -27.78 18.42
N ALA A 16 -16.09 -27.25 19.61
CA ALA A 16 -16.28 -25.82 19.82
C ALA A 16 -14.95 -25.04 19.65
N ALA A 17 -13.82 -25.58 20.10
CA ALA A 17 -12.50 -24.98 19.93
C ALA A 17 -12.08 -24.92 18.45
N LEU A 18 -12.45 -25.93 17.65
CA LEU A 18 -12.20 -25.95 16.20
C LEU A 18 -13.11 -24.97 15.44
N SER A 19 -14.34 -24.71 15.89
CA SER A 19 -15.25 -23.73 15.25
C SER A 19 -14.89 -22.25 15.51
N LEU A 20 -13.99 -21.98 16.47
CA LEU A 20 -13.48 -20.64 16.79
C LEU A 20 -12.26 -20.24 15.94
N SER A 21 -11.91 -21.02 14.91
CA SER A 21 -10.72 -20.80 14.09
C SER A 21 -10.84 -19.88 12.85
N PRO A 22 -11.87 -19.03 12.61
CA PRO A 22 -11.75 -17.98 11.61
C PRO A 22 -11.21 -16.70 12.25
N LEU A 23 -10.12 -16.81 13.01
CA LEU A 23 -9.28 -15.67 13.39
C LEU A 23 -7.93 -15.80 12.66
N PHE A 24 -7.98 -16.10 11.37
CA PHE A 24 -6.86 -15.79 10.49
C PHE A 24 -6.82 -14.27 10.35
N GLY A 25 -6.26 -13.61 11.36
CA GLY A 25 -5.78 -12.24 11.23
C GLY A 25 -4.76 -12.26 10.10
N TYR A 26 -5.10 -11.60 9.01
CA TYR A 26 -4.24 -11.53 7.85
C TYR A 26 -3.04 -10.61 8.14
N ALA A 27 -1.88 -10.95 7.59
CA ALA A 27 -0.68 -10.12 7.74
C ALA A 27 -0.85 -8.85 6.90
N ALA A 28 -1.16 -7.73 7.56
CA ALA A 28 -1.17 -6.41 6.94
C ALA A 28 0.22 -5.77 7.03
N ILE A 29 0.54 -4.93 6.06
CA ILE A 29 1.71 -4.06 6.06
C ILE A 29 1.49 -3.02 7.16
N GLU A 30 2.16 -3.22 8.30
CA GLU A 30 2.12 -2.31 9.44
C GLU A 30 2.80 -0.96 9.12
N ARG A 31 3.87 -0.99 8.32
CA ARG A 31 4.67 0.20 7.99
C ARG A 31 5.26 0.09 6.59
N THR A 32 5.13 1.16 5.81
CA THR A 32 5.86 1.32 4.54
C THR A 32 6.92 2.40 4.71
N GLN A 33 8.14 2.14 4.26
CA GLN A 33 9.24 3.10 4.31
C GLN A 33 9.84 3.31 2.92
N PHE A 34 10.18 4.56 2.63
CA PHE A 34 11.01 4.93 1.48
C PHE A 34 12.40 5.29 1.97
N ILE A 35 13.42 4.70 1.36
CA ILE A 35 14.81 4.93 1.72
C ILE A 35 15.51 5.55 0.51
N HIS A 36 15.99 6.77 0.67
CA HIS A 36 16.87 7.42 -0.30
C HIS A 36 18.32 7.25 0.17
N TYR A 37 19.11 6.52 -0.63
CA TYR A 37 20.53 6.31 -0.37
C TYR A 37 21.36 7.05 -1.41
N ASP A 38 22.14 8.03 -0.97
CA ASP A 38 23.09 8.73 -1.84
C ASP A 38 24.41 7.95 -1.88
N MET A 39 24.67 7.31 -3.00
CA MET A 39 25.90 6.53 -3.24
C MET A 39 27.18 7.38 -3.18
N THR A 40 27.09 8.68 -3.43
CA THR A 40 28.24 9.59 -3.46
C THR A 40 28.68 9.97 -2.06
N THR A 41 27.72 10.27 -1.19
CA THR A 41 27.95 10.73 0.18
C THR A 41 27.83 9.61 1.20
N SER A 42 27.33 8.43 0.79
CA SER A 42 26.91 7.32 1.66
C SER A 42 25.80 7.72 2.65
N GLU A 43 25.11 8.83 2.40
CA GLU A 43 24.03 9.32 3.26
C GLU A 43 22.76 8.49 3.03
N ARG A 44 22.16 8.03 4.14
CA ARG A 44 20.88 7.33 4.14
C ARG A 44 19.80 8.21 4.74
N ASN A 45 18.73 8.41 4.00
CA ASN A 45 17.52 9.08 4.48
C ASN A 45 16.36 8.11 4.43
N VAL A 46 15.61 8.05 5.53
CA VAL A 46 14.46 7.18 5.68
C VAL A 46 13.24 8.05 5.85
N TYR A 47 12.14 7.66 5.23
CA TYR A 47 10.86 8.32 5.29
C TYR A 47 9.78 7.28 5.54
N ASP A 48 8.81 7.62 6.38
CA ASP A 48 7.62 6.80 6.58
C ASP A 48 6.53 7.23 5.61
N LEU A 49 5.86 6.26 5.01
CA LEU A 49 4.75 6.46 4.10
C LEU A 49 3.49 5.89 4.73
N THR A 50 2.50 6.77 4.92
CA THR A 50 1.16 6.39 5.33
C THR A 50 0.22 6.54 4.15
N PHE A 51 -0.47 5.45 3.79
CA PHE A 51 -1.48 5.43 2.74
C PHE A 51 -2.87 5.49 3.39
N ILE A 52 -3.63 6.52 3.03
CA ILE A 52 -4.98 6.75 3.53
C ILE A 52 -5.94 6.60 2.33
N PRO A 53 -6.60 5.45 2.16
CA PRO A 53 -7.53 5.25 1.06
C PRO A 53 -8.76 6.15 1.22
N GLN A 54 -9.17 6.79 0.14
CA GLN A 54 -10.41 7.56 0.04
C GLN A 54 -11.22 7.08 -1.19
N PRO A 55 -12.52 7.43 -1.32
CA PRO A 55 -13.37 6.88 -2.37
C PRO A 55 -12.91 7.11 -3.82
N GLN A 56 -12.06 8.11 -4.10
CA GLN A 56 -11.62 8.47 -5.45
C GLN A 56 -10.11 8.69 -5.57
N GLU A 57 -9.39 8.63 -4.45
CA GLU A 57 -7.97 8.90 -4.38
C GLU A 57 -7.37 8.18 -3.17
N THR A 58 -6.06 8.00 -3.19
CA THR A 58 -5.30 7.58 -2.02
C THR A 58 -4.45 8.75 -1.58
N VAL A 59 -4.61 9.21 -0.36
CA VAL A 59 -3.75 10.24 0.21
C VAL A 59 -2.51 9.58 0.80
N ILE A 60 -1.35 9.98 0.30
CA ILE A 60 -0.04 9.57 0.79
C ILE A 60 0.50 10.68 1.68
N VAL A 61 0.83 10.35 2.93
CA VAL A 61 1.52 11.24 3.86
C VAL A 61 2.94 10.74 4.03
N VAL A 62 3.92 11.65 3.88
CA VAL A 62 5.35 11.35 4.05
C VAL A 62 5.89 12.10 5.25
N ASN A 63 6.48 11.35 6.16
CA ASN A 63 7.05 11.84 7.42
C ASN A 63 8.51 11.40 7.57
N ARG A 64 9.26 12.04 8.47
CA ARG A 64 10.48 11.42 8.97
C ARG A 64 10.11 10.36 10.01
N PRO A 65 10.93 9.30 10.18
CA PRO A 65 10.80 8.42 11.32
C PRO A 65 10.76 9.23 12.61
N ASP A 66 9.82 8.88 13.48
CA ASP A 66 9.64 9.46 14.82
C ASP A 66 9.23 10.96 14.85
N ASP A 67 8.89 11.54 13.69
CA ASP A 67 8.32 12.89 13.58
C ASP A 67 6.97 12.81 12.84
N ALA A 68 5.88 13.12 13.56
CA ALA A 68 4.53 13.09 12.99
C ALA A 68 4.25 14.28 12.05
N THR A 69 5.17 15.24 11.92
CA THR A 69 5.01 16.42 11.07
C THR A 69 5.09 16.03 9.58
N PRO A 70 4.02 16.24 8.79
CA PRO A 70 4.03 15.94 7.37
C PRO A 70 5.04 16.78 6.59
N LEU A 71 6.01 16.10 5.96
CA LEU A 71 6.88 16.72 4.96
C LEU A 71 6.12 16.93 3.64
N LEU A 72 5.32 15.94 3.27
CA LEU A 72 4.53 15.92 2.05
C LEU A 72 3.17 15.27 2.31
N THR A 73 2.16 15.82 1.67
CA THR A 73 0.87 15.16 1.48
C THR A 73 0.57 15.13 -0.02
N ALA A 74 0.25 13.96 -0.55
CA ALA A 74 -0.05 13.78 -1.97
C ALA A 74 -1.36 13.02 -2.12
N ALA A 75 -2.35 13.65 -2.74
CA ALA A 75 -3.54 12.94 -3.23
C ALA A 75 -3.16 12.26 -4.55
N VAL A 76 -3.35 10.94 -4.61
CA VAL A 76 -3.02 10.14 -5.80
C VAL A 76 -4.30 9.56 -6.37
N THR A 77 -4.63 9.97 -7.58
CA THR A 77 -5.71 9.38 -8.35
C THR A 77 -5.11 8.39 -9.33
N HIS A 78 -5.61 7.16 -9.32
CA HIS A 78 -5.23 6.15 -10.30
C HIS A 78 -6.36 5.93 -11.29
N CYS A 79 -5.99 5.79 -12.55
CA CYS A 79 -6.90 5.54 -13.65
C CYS A 79 -6.47 4.29 -14.41
N VAL A 80 -7.37 3.32 -14.60
CA VAL A 80 -7.08 2.09 -15.35
C VAL A 80 -7.32 2.34 -16.84
N VAL A 81 -6.29 2.17 -17.65
CA VAL A 81 -6.35 2.28 -19.12
C VAL A 81 -6.69 0.93 -19.75
N LYS A 82 -6.11 -0.14 -19.22
CA LYS A 82 -6.31 -1.50 -19.74
C LYS A 82 -6.22 -2.50 -18.60
N LYS A 83 -7.17 -3.42 -18.53
CA LYS A 83 -7.19 -4.50 -17.54
C LYS A 83 -7.21 -5.86 -18.24
N SER A 84 -6.40 -6.77 -17.72
CA SER A 84 -6.45 -8.21 -17.99
C SER A 84 -6.77 -8.94 -16.69
N ASP A 85 -6.96 -10.26 -16.76
CA ASP A 85 -7.31 -11.07 -15.58
C ASP A 85 -6.29 -10.98 -14.44
N THR A 86 -5.02 -10.72 -14.77
CA THR A 86 -3.90 -10.75 -13.80
C THR A 86 -3.09 -9.47 -13.74
N VAL A 87 -3.30 -8.52 -14.66
CA VAL A 87 -2.54 -7.27 -14.71
C VAL A 87 -3.45 -6.12 -15.11
N ALA A 88 -3.37 -5.00 -14.37
CA ALA A 88 -3.98 -3.74 -14.77
C ALA A 88 -2.91 -2.69 -15.09
N PHE A 89 -3.11 -1.98 -16.19
CA PHE A 89 -2.26 -0.90 -16.69
C PHE A 89 -3.02 0.41 -16.49
N GLY A 90 -2.34 1.44 -16.00
CA GLY A 90 -2.99 2.70 -15.70
C GLY A 90 -2.06 3.90 -15.65
N LEU A 91 -2.65 5.03 -15.31
CA LEU A 91 -1.98 6.29 -15.06
C LEU A 91 -2.24 6.73 -13.62
N ALA A 92 -1.19 7.13 -12.91
CA ALA A 92 -1.29 7.73 -11.58
C ALA A 92 -0.99 9.22 -11.66
N LYS A 93 -1.96 10.05 -11.25
CA LYS A 93 -1.84 11.51 -11.18
C LYS A 93 -1.66 11.92 -9.73
N PHE A 94 -0.63 12.73 -9.48
CA PHE A 94 -0.27 13.17 -8.13
C PHE A 94 -0.62 14.64 -7.95
N ASN A 95 -1.50 14.95 -7.01
CA ASN A 95 -1.74 16.30 -6.54
C ASN A 95 -1.06 16.49 -5.18
N THR A 96 0.07 17.20 -5.18
CA THR A 96 0.94 17.27 -4.00
C THR A 96 0.93 18.63 -3.32
N GLN A 97 0.86 18.60 -1.99
CA GLN A 97 1.04 19.72 -1.09
C GLN A 97 2.23 19.44 -0.16
N SER A 98 3.30 20.22 -0.26
CA SER A 98 4.45 20.11 0.64
C SER A 98 4.35 21.14 1.75
N LYS A 99 4.40 20.70 3.01
CA LYS A 99 4.50 21.57 4.19
C LYS A 99 5.91 21.47 4.77
N GLY A 100 6.93 21.81 3.98
CA GLY A 100 8.31 21.76 4.42
C GLY A 100 9.30 21.54 3.28
N ALA A 101 10.53 22.00 3.47
CA ALA A 101 11.59 21.94 2.48
C ALA A 101 12.49 20.71 2.72
N ASP A 102 12.05 19.52 2.29
CA ASP A 102 13.03 18.48 1.94
C ASP A 102 13.33 18.59 0.44
N ALA A 103 14.45 19.23 0.12
CA ALA A 103 14.89 19.49 -1.25
C ALA A 103 15.16 18.21 -2.07
N ARG A 104 15.24 17.05 -1.41
CA ARG A 104 15.41 15.75 -2.09
C ARG A 104 14.06 15.23 -2.56
N LEU A 105 13.02 15.36 -1.72
CA LEU A 105 11.65 15.06 -2.11
C LEU A 105 11.15 16.02 -3.18
N SER A 106 11.58 17.30 -3.17
CA SER A 106 11.09 18.29 -4.13
C SER A 106 11.34 17.91 -5.59
N ARG A 107 12.46 17.26 -5.92
CA ARG A 107 12.73 16.79 -7.29
C ARG A 107 11.73 15.74 -7.74
N PHE A 108 11.50 14.73 -6.91
CA PHE A 108 10.50 13.70 -7.17
C PHE A 108 9.09 14.32 -7.26
N ILE A 109 8.75 15.21 -6.32
CA ILE A 109 7.46 15.90 -6.27
C ILE A 109 7.21 16.72 -7.54
N ASN A 110 8.21 17.48 -8.00
CA ASN A 110 8.07 18.29 -9.21
C ASN A 110 7.86 17.40 -10.44
N PHE A 111 8.61 16.30 -10.54
CA PHE A 111 8.44 15.34 -11.63
C PHE A 111 7.02 14.74 -11.66
N VAL A 112 6.51 14.23 -10.53
CA VAL A 112 5.18 13.60 -10.49
C VAL A 112 4.02 14.58 -10.56
N LYS A 113 4.26 15.88 -10.33
CA LYS A 113 3.28 16.95 -10.54
C LYS A 113 3.05 17.26 -12.01
N GLU A 114 4.12 17.25 -12.79
CA GLU A 114 4.09 17.59 -14.22
C GLU A 114 3.74 16.39 -15.10
N HIS A 115 3.90 15.17 -14.58
CA HIS A 115 3.71 13.94 -15.33
C HIS A 115 2.79 12.95 -14.62
N SER A 116 1.78 12.48 -15.34
CA SER A 116 1.04 11.27 -14.95
C SER A 116 1.93 10.05 -15.12
N LEU A 117 2.13 9.28 -14.04
CA LEU A 117 3.01 8.10 -14.07
C LEU A 117 2.29 6.90 -14.66
N ARG A 118 2.93 6.20 -15.58
CA ARG A 118 2.50 4.90 -16.08
C ARG A 118 2.70 3.86 -14.99
N THR A 119 1.65 3.11 -14.75
CA THR A 119 1.59 2.18 -13.64
C THR A 119 1.13 0.81 -14.11
N HIS A 120 1.78 -0.24 -13.59
CA HIS A 120 1.28 -1.60 -13.72
C HIS A 120 0.94 -2.14 -12.33
N LEU A 121 -0.17 -2.86 -12.27
CA LEU A 121 -0.67 -3.48 -11.06
C LEU A 121 -0.74 -4.97 -11.30
N GLN A 122 -0.11 -5.71 -10.41
CA GLN A 122 -0.11 -7.15 -10.46
C GLN A 122 -0.49 -7.69 -9.09
N PRO A 123 -1.63 -8.38 -8.95
CA PRO A 123 -1.95 -9.11 -7.73
C PRO A 123 -0.84 -10.09 -7.41
N ILE A 124 -0.40 -10.09 -6.15
CA ILE A 124 0.53 -11.09 -5.61
C ILE A 124 -0.28 -12.23 -5.02
N ASP A 125 -1.33 -11.89 -4.27
CA ASP A 125 -2.32 -12.80 -3.71
C ASP A 125 -3.67 -12.07 -3.56
N GLN A 126 -4.60 -12.64 -2.78
CA GLN A 126 -5.93 -12.05 -2.57
C GLN A 126 -5.92 -10.74 -1.78
N GLN A 127 -4.79 -10.37 -1.17
CA GLN A 127 -4.69 -9.27 -0.22
C GLN A 127 -3.57 -8.30 -0.54
N ARG A 128 -2.64 -8.67 -1.42
CA ARG A 128 -1.51 -7.83 -1.78
C ARG A 128 -1.38 -7.72 -3.28
N GLN A 129 -0.84 -6.58 -3.69
CA GLN A 129 -0.52 -6.29 -5.07
C GLN A 129 0.79 -5.53 -5.19
N LEU A 130 1.44 -5.70 -6.33
CA LEU A 130 2.60 -4.96 -6.73
C LEU A 130 2.16 -3.78 -7.60
N LEU A 131 2.54 -2.57 -7.21
CA LEU A 131 2.45 -1.37 -8.02
C LEU A 131 3.84 -1.07 -8.60
N LEU A 132 3.95 -1.13 -9.91
CA LEU A 132 5.12 -0.70 -10.67
C LEU A 132 4.87 0.72 -11.18
N LEU A 133 5.77 1.66 -10.88
CA LEU A 133 5.80 3.02 -11.40
C LEU A 133 6.89 3.11 -12.47
N ASN A 134 6.52 2.84 -13.72
CA ASN A 134 7.49 2.59 -14.80
C ASN A 134 8.40 3.78 -15.08
N ASP A 135 7.89 5.01 -14.99
CA ASP A 135 8.65 6.21 -15.34
C ASP A 135 9.73 6.57 -14.30
N VAL A 136 9.62 6.03 -13.09
CA VAL A 136 10.60 6.25 -12.00
C VAL A 136 11.27 4.96 -11.55
N ASN A 137 11.06 3.85 -12.27
CA ASN A 137 11.49 2.51 -11.86
C ASN A 137 11.10 2.16 -10.41
N GLY A 138 9.94 2.66 -9.97
CA GLY A 138 9.45 2.45 -8.62
C GLY A 138 8.71 1.12 -8.50
N ILE A 139 8.90 0.42 -7.37
CA ILE A 139 8.21 -0.83 -7.05
C ILE A 139 7.67 -0.69 -5.64
N ILE A 140 6.36 -0.87 -5.46
CA ILE A 140 5.68 -0.74 -4.17
C ILE A 140 4.77 -1.94 -3.98
N THR A 141 4.88 -2.61 -2.84
CA THR A 141 3.90 -3.62 -2.41
C THR A 141 2.82 -2.94 -1.58
N LEU A 142 1.56 -3.18 -1.92
CA LEU A 142 0.40 -2.55 -1.27
C LEU A 142 -0.58 -3.64 -0.83
N ASP A 143 -1.25 -3.43 0.31
CA ASP A 143 -2.41 -4.23 0.71
C ASP A 143 -3.68 -3.75 0.00
N TYR A 144 -4.60 -4.67 -0.31
CA TYR A 144 -5.97 -4.33 -0.68
C TYR A 144 -6.76 -3.84 0.55
N PRO A 145 -7.68 -2.86 0.40
CA PRO A 145 -8.02 -2.11 -0.80
C PRO A 145 -7.31 -0.75 -0.83
N LEU A 146 -6.07 -0.61 -0.34
CA LEU A 146 -5.36 0.70 -0.28
C LEU A 146 -5.32 1.40 -1.64
N SER A 147 -5.44 0.63 -2.72
CA SER A 147 -5.82 1.15 -4.01
C SER A 147 -7.34 1.11 -4.20
N VAL A 148 -8.02 2.24 -4.00
CA VAL A 148 -9.31 2.45 -4.65
C VAL A 148 -9.01 2.78 -6.11
N MET A 149 -8.55 1.76 -6.84
CA MET A 149 -8.27 1.84 -8.26
C MET A 149 -9.60 1.74 -8.97
N GLY A 150 -10.21 2.91 -9.11
CA GLY A 150 -11.53 3.05 -9.68
C GLY A 150 -11.59 2.45 -11.07
N ASP A 151 -12.67 1.72 -11.36
CA ASP A 151 -13.07 1.23 -12.67
C ASP A 151 -13.41 2.38 -13.66
N LYS A 152 -12.86 3.58 -13.46
CA LYS A 152 -13.01 4.70 -14.37
C LYS A 152 -11.94 4.60 -15.45
N GLU A 153 -12.39 4.36 -16.67
CA GLU A 153 -11.59 4.52 -17.88
C GLU A 153 -11.03 5.95 -17.95
N CYS A 154 -9.81 6.08 -18.48
CA CYS A 154 -9.17 7.39 -18.57
C CYS A 154 -9.84 8.22 -19.64
N ALA A 155 -10.41 9.36 -19.24
CA ALA A 155 -10.82 10.37 -20.19
C ALA A 155 -9.57 10.95 -20.88
N PRO A 156 -9.58 11.15 -22.21
CA PRO A 156 -8.54 11.93 -22.86
C PRO A 156 -8.57 13.35 -22.31
N GLU A 157 -7.41 13.86 -21.87
CA GLU A 157 -7.21 15.30 -21.64
C GLU A 157 -7.27 16.07 -22.97
#